data_AF-A0A1X1WVC6-F1
#
_entry.id   AF-A0A1X1WVC6-F1
#
_cell.length_a   1.000
_cell.length_b   1.000
_cell.length_c   1.000
_cell.angle_alpha   90.00
_cell.angle_beta   90.00
_cell.angle_gamma   90.00
#
_symmetry.space_group_name_H-M   'P 1'
#
loop_
_entity.id
_entity.type
_entity.pdbx_description
1 polymer ?
#
loop_
_entity_poly.entity_id
_entity_poly.type
_entity_poly.pdbx_seq_one_letter_code
_entity_poly.pdbx_strand_id
1 'polypeptide(L)'
;MRHQARALVLVFVSLFTAMALAIASAFVSALAYGATALIVPGTGTPNADVVGGYRENAWSRYIDGVACTVDCSDPDLVGIPYPASFWPVSFIPNWCVPGRCDKWNVSVGEGTENLLAALAPFLDPASEEDVYIFGYSQGGAVVANALSELGLLDLPDEVKERLNVVTIGGIENPDGGLWQRLAWLQDFLGNPIPVLDVSFDPAMPVDTGIGVTSIGFEYDPVVYAPKYWGNIFSVLNMVAAFDTVHGYYLDPTEKDPDDSMPYGYTDATLAPQLNCDLSPSNCRTDSFGNSYIMIPATSLPLMDVVRALANSIGIGGLAKPFLDLAEPVLREIVDLGFDWTGNPGVSSPSSILPFKIFQNWVKVGIDFAVAAVKGVEAFIRNFIPEQATSKDADDTVVALGAPDEKLPSAAAEDAPVEDTPVELKVTSDEDTDAPADEEVVTTGEDSDVVVDEGEQQVITDEDTTETEVVVSDEDTTETDVVVDEEEAVTDTEAVTDEDDDSVAETADEDASESDTDTRNDTPAAA
;
A
#
# COMPACT_ATOMS: atom_id res chain seq x y z
N MET A 1 -40.93 -22.86 -61.95
CA MET A 1 -40.25 -23.77 -60.97
C MET A 1 -38.86 -23.29 -60.58
N ARG A 2 -37.94 -22.98 -61.51
CA ARG A 2 -36.55 -22.53 -61.16
C ARG A 2 -36.45 -21.18 -60.41
N HIS A 3 -37.32 -20.21 -60.72
CA HIS A 3 -37.33 -18.92 -60.00
C HIS A 3 -37.87 -19.03 -58.56
N GLN A 4 -38.89 -19.86 -58.34
CA GLN A 4 -39.43 -20.08 -57.00
C GLN A 4 -38.46 -20.88 -56.11
N ALA A 5 -37.72 -21.84 -56.67
CA ALA A 5 -36.67 -22.55 -55.95
C ALA A 5 -35.52 -21.62 -55.51
N ARG A 6 -35.11 -20.66 -56.36
CA ARG A 6 -34.08 -19.67 -56.00
C ARG A 6 -34.54 -18.71 -54.92
N ALA A 7 -35.79 -18.25 -54.97
CA ALA A 7 -36.36 -17.41 -53.91
C ALA A 7 -36.43 -18.14 -52.56
N LEU A 8 -36.83 -19.42 -52.58
CA LEU A 8 -36.86 -20.27 -51.38
C LEU A 8 -35.47 -20.49 -50.78
N VAL A 9 -34.46 -20.75 -51.62
CA VAL A 9 -33.08 -20.90 -51.17
C VAL A 9 -32.54 -19.60 -50.56
N LEU A 10 -32.82 -18.45 -51.16
CA LEU A 10 -32.39 -17.16 -50.62
C LEU A 10 -33.06 -16.84 -49.27
N VAL A 11 -34.35 -17.15 -49.12
CA VAL A 11 -35.06 -17.01 -47.84
C VAL A 11 -34.43 -17.93 -46.79
N PHE A 12 -34.18 -19.20 -47.10
CA PHE A 12 -33.54 -20.13 -46.17
C PHE A 12 -32.12 -19.70 -45.79
N VAL A 13 -31.31 -19.25 -46.74
CA VAL A 13 -29.97 -18.74 -46.46
C VAL A 13 -30.05 -17.52 -45.55
N SER A 14 -30.92 -16.55 -45.84
CA SER A 14 -31.08 -15.35 -45.00
C SER A 14 -31.53 -15.66 -43.57
N LEU A 15 -32.46 -16.62 -43.41
CA LEU A 15 -32.89 -17.09 -42.10
C LEU A 15 -31.77 -17.81 -41.35
N PHE A 16 -30.97 -18.62 -42.06
CA PHE A 16 -29.83 -19.30 -41.47
C PHE A 16 -28.72 -18.33 -41.06
N THR A 17 -28.46 -17.29 -41.86
CA THR A 17 -27.46 -16.26 -41.54
C THR A 17 -27.93 -15.39 -40.38
N ALA A 18 -29.22 -15.01 -40.34
CA ALA A 18 -29.79 -14.26 -39.22
C ALA A 18 -29.81 -15.10 -37.93
N MET A 19 -30.12 -16.39 -38.02
CA MET A 19 -30.07 -17.30 -36.88
C MET A 19 -28.63 -17.56 -36.42
N ALA A 20 -27.68 -17.70 -37.34
CA ALA A 20 -26.27 -17.82 -36.99
C ALA A 20 -25.70 -16.53 -36.38
N LEU A 21 -26.11 -15.34 -36.86
CA LEU A 21 -25.75 -14.07 -36.23
C LEU A 21 -26.41 -13.89 -34.87
N ALA A 22 -27.67 -14.30 -34.69
CA ALA A 22 -28.37 -14.23 -33.40
C ALA A 22 -27.78 -15.21 -32.38
N ILE A 23 -27.36 -16.40 -32.83
CA ILE A 23 -26.65 -17.38 -32.01
C ILE A 23 -25.24 -16.87 -31.70
N ALA A 24 -24.51 -16.31 -32.67
CA ALA A 24 -23.20 -15.71 -32.44
C ALA A 24 -23.27 -14.50 -31.49
N SER A 25 -24.27 -13.64 -31.60
CA SER A 25 -24.50 -12.54 -30.66
C SER A 25 -24.90 -13.05 -29.28
N ALA A 26 -25.69 -14.13 -29.20
CA ALA A 26 -26.05 -14.79 -27.95
C ALA A 26 -24.86 -15.51 -27.28
N PHE A 27 -23.83 -15.89 -28.02
CA PHE A 27 -22.57 -16.40 -27.48
C PHE A 27 -21.60 -15.29 -27.04
N VAL A 28 -21.71 -14.07 -27.59
CA VAL A 28 -20.97 -12.89 -27.07
C VAL A 28 -21.68 -12.29 -25.84
N SER A 29 -23.00 -12.48 -25.71
CA SER A 29 -23.79 -12.09 -24.52
C SER A 29 -24.00 -13.22 -23.51
N ALA A 30 -23.31 -14.34 -23.70
CA ALA A 30 -23.09 -15.37 -22.69
C ALA A 30 -21.61 -15.35 -22.28
N LEU A 31 -21.09 -14.15 -22.00
CA LEU A 31 -20.02 -14.03 -21.01
C LEU A 31 -20.65 -14.45 -19.69
N ALA A 32 -19.99 -15.37 -18.98
CA ALA A 32 -20.42 -15.74 -17.65
C ALA A 32 -20.52 -14.46 -16.82
N TYR A 33 -21.62 -14.29 -16.09
CA TYR A 33 -21.66 -13.37 -14.97
C TYR A 33 -20.50 -13.77 -14.03
N GLY A 34 -19.41 -13.02 -14.04
CA GLY A 34 -18.18 -13.35 -13.32
C GLY A 34 -17.31 -12.13 -13.19
N ALA A 35 -16.58 -12.01 -12.09
CA ALA A 35 -15.69 -10.90 -11.83
C ALA A 35 -14.47 -10.92 -12.77
N THR A 36 -14.02 -9.74 -13.23
CA THR A 36 -12.70 -9.59 -13.86
C THR A 36 -11.73 -8.93 -12.88
N ALA A 37 -10.50 -9.45 -12.78
CA ALA A 37 -9.42 -8.82 -12.04
C ALA A 37 -8.31 -8.36 -13.00
N LEU A 38 -8.08 -7.05 -13.04
CA LEU A 38 -6.99 -6.42 -13.78
C LEU A 38 -5.79 -6.25 -12.84
N ILE A 39 -4.77 -7.08 -13.02
CA ILE A 39 -3.60 -7.18 -12.13
C ILE A 39 -2.44 -6.38 -12.71
N VAL A 40 -2.13 -5.24 -12.10
CA VAL A 40 -0.98 -4.42 -12.47
C VAL A 40 0.25 -4.79 -11.61
N PRO A 41 1.29 -5.39 -12.20
CA PRO A 41 2.41 -5.91 -11.43
C PRO A 41 3.37 -4.81 -10.92
N GLY A 42 4.22 -5.19 -9.95
CA GLY A 42 5.29 -4.34 -9.45
C GLY A 42 6.53 -4.31 -10.34
N THR A 43 7.48 -3.43 -9.98
CA THR A 43 8.77 -3.28 -10.69
C THR A 43 9.49 -4.62 -10.82
N GLY A 44 10.03 -4.89 -12.02
CA GLY A 44 10.74 -6.13 -12.32
C GLY A 44 9.86 -7.29 -12.78
N THR A 45 8.55 -7.06 -12.91
CA THR A 45 7.58 -8.02 -13.47
C THR A 45 6.79 -7.37 -14.63
N PRO A 46 7.38 -7.26 -15.84
CA PRO A 46 6.72 -6.60 -16.98
C PRO A 46 5.43 -7.29 -17.47
N ASN A 47 5.25 -8.56 -17.12
CA ASN A 47 4.06 -9.33 -17.48
C ASN A 47 3.74 -10.33 -16.36
N ALA A 48 2.61 -10.14 -15.68
CA ALA A 48 2.14 -11.02 -14.60
C ALA A 48 1.58 -12.36 -15.13
N ASP A 49 1.13 -12.42 -16.39
CA ASP A 49 0.48 -13.61 -16.96
C ASP A 49 1.44 -14.79 -17.14
N VAL A 50 2.73 -14.51 -17.16
CA VAL A 50 3.79 -15.51 -17.39
C VAL A 50 4.47 -15.96 -16.10
N VAL A 51 4.04 -15.44 -14.94
CA VAL A 51 4.56 -15.82 -13.62
C VAL A 51 3.48 -16.60 -12.88
N GLY A 52 3.58 -17.93 -12.89
CA GLY A 52 2.63 -18.78 -12.18
C GLY A 52 2.53 -18.42 -10.69
N GLY A 53 1.30 -18.34 -10.18
CA GLY A 53 1.03 -17.98 -8.78
C GLY A 53 0.91 -16.48 -8.55
N TYR A 54 1.39 -15.61 -9.45
CA TYR A 54 1.37 -14.17 -9.21
C TYR A 54 -0.07 -13.62 -9.15
N ARG A 55 -0.86 -13.85 -10.21
CA ARG A 55 -2.24 -13.35 -10.30
C ARG A 55 -3.16 -14.12 -9.36
N GLU A 56 -2.90 -15.42 -9.20
CA GLU A 56 -3.68 -16.30 -8.32
C GLU A 56 -3.50 -15.90 -6.85
N ASN A 57 -2.27 -15.57 -6.42
CA ASN A 57 -2.00 -15.07 -5.07
C ASN A 57 -2.58 -13.66 -4.88
N ALA A 58 -2.51 -12.79 -5.90
CA ALA A 58 -3.13 -11.46 -5.83
C ALA A 58 -4.64 -11.56 -5.59
N TRP A 59 -5.32 -12.41 -6.36
CA TRP A 59 -6.75 -12.67 -6.19
C TRP A 59 -7.06 -13.30 -4.84
N SER A 60 -6.51 -14.47 -4.56
CA SER A 60 -6.90 -15.30 -3.40
C SER A 60 -6.52 -14.70 -2.05
N ARG A 61 -5.48 -13.86 -1.99
CA ARG A 61 -5.02 -13.26 -0.72
C ARG A 61 -5.61 -11.88 -0.47
N TYR A 62 -5.75 -11.05 -1.51
CA TYR A 62 -5.96 -9.62 -1.32
C TYR A 62 -7.23 -9.06 -1.98
N ILE A 63 -7.87 -9.82 -2.88
CA ILE A 63 -9.11 -9.39 -3.54
C ILE A 63 -10.30 -10.20 -3.01
N ASP A 64 -10.23 -11.53 -3.10
CA ASP A 64 -11.25 -12.46 -2.62
C ASP A 64 -11.36 -12.40 -1.08
N GLY A 65 -12.58 -12.24 -0.58
CA GLY A 65 -12.86 -12.08 0.85
C GLY A 65 -12.44 -10.72 1.45
N VAL A 66 -11.89 -9.81 0.64
CA VAL A 66 -11.49 -8.46 1.06
C VAL A 66 -12.32 -7.41 0.33
N ALA A 67 -12.09 -7.24 -0.98
CA ALA A 67 -12.88 -6.34 -1.83
C ALA A 67 -14.03 -7.08 -2.50
N CYS A 68 -13.78 -8.29 -2.98
CA CYS A 68 -14.82 -9.18 -3.48
C CYS A 68 -15.43 -9.95 -2.31
N THR A 69 -16.69 -9.67 -1.98
CA THR A 69 -17.40 -10.33 -0.86
C THR A 69 -18.66 -11.08 -1.29
N VAL A 70 -19.07 -10.92 -2.55
CA VAL A 70 -20.26 -11.54 -3.12
C VAL A 70 -19.90 -12.10 -4.50
N ASP A 71 -20.24 -13.36 -4.75
CA ASP A 71 -20.11 -14.05 -6.05
C ASP A 71 -18.70 -14.02 -6.69
N CYS A 72 -17.67 -14.30 -5.88
CA CYS A 72 -16.25 -14.22 -6.26
C CYS A 72 -15.67 -15.50 -6.91
N SER A 73 -16.54 -16.39 -7.39
CA SER A 73 -16.09 -17.69 -7.92
C SER A 73 -15.61 -17.56 -9.38
N ASP A 74 -14.47 -18.20 -9.69
CA ASP A 74 -13.92 -18.32 -11.04
C ASP A 74 -13.75 -16.98 -11.80
N PRO A 75 -13.00 -16.00 -11.25
CA PRO A 75 -12.75 -14.73 -11.93
C PRO A 75 -11.92 -14.89 -13.21
N ASP A 76 -12.05 -13.95 -14.14
CA ASP A 76 -11.05 -13.77 -15.20
C ASP A 76 -9.87 -12.95 -14.66
N LEU A 77 -8.67 -13.54 -14.61
CA LEU A 77 -7.46 -12.90 -14.09
C LEU A 77 -6.59 -12.42 -15.26
N VAL A 78 -6.49 -11.11 -15.44
CA VAL A 78 -5.78 -10.48 -16.55
C VAL A 78 -4.65 -9.62 -16.02
N GLY A 79 -3.41 -9.94 -16.36
CA GLY A 79 -2.26 -9.10 -16.06
C GLY A 79 -2.16 -7.93 -17.04
N ILE A 80 -1.82 -6.76 -16.53
CA ILE A 80 -1.58 -5.57 -17.36
C ILE A 80 -0.08 -5.50 -17.69
N PRO A 81 0.33 -5.78 -18.94
CA PRO A 81 1.73 -5.70 -19.31
C PRO A 81 2.17 -4.25 -19.44
N TYR A 82 3.36 -3.93 -18.94
CA TYR A 82 3.97 -2.60 -19.09
C TYR A 82 5.48 -2.73 -18.80
N PRO A 83 6.30 -1.67 -19.00
CA PRO A 83 7.74 -1.77 -18.78
C PRO A 83 8.15 -2.24 -17.39
N ALA A 84 7.37 -1.89 -16.35
CA ALA A 84 7.61 -2.25 -14.95
C ALA A 84 9.07 -2.04 -14.52
N SER A 85 9.64 -0.87 -14.86
CA SER A 85 11.07 -0.60 -14.69
C SER A 85 11.33 0.75 -14.01
N PHE A 86 12.55 0.91 -13.50
CA PHE A 86 12.96 2.14 -12.83
C PHE A 86 14.43 2.47 -13.09
N TRP A 87 14.69 3.32 -14.08
CA TRP A 87 15.99 3.95 -14.26
C TRP A 87 16.19 5.09 -13.24
N PRO A 88 17.38 5.26 -12.63
CA PRO A 88 18.67 4.64 -12.93
C PRO A 88 18.99 3.38 -12.11
N VAL A 89 18.05 2.81 -11.35
CA VAL A 89 18.31 1.69 -10.43
C VAL A 89 18.45 0.32 -11.12
N SER A 90 18.86 0.31 -12.38
CA SER A 90 19.20 -0.88 -13.18
C SER A 90 20.26 -1.82 -12.56
N PHE A 91 20.99 -1.35 -11.54
CA PHE A 91 21.95 -2.16 -10.79
C PHE A 91 21.27 -3.09 -9.78
N ILE A 92 20.00 -2.86 -9.43
CA ILE A 92 19.21 -3.78 -8.63
C ILE A 92 18.78 -4.95 -9.55
N PRO A 93 19.13 -6.21 -9.21
CA PRO A 93 18.77 -7.35 -10.03
C PRO A 93 17.26 -7.40 -10.32
N ASN A 94 16.91 -7.81 -11.54
CA ASN A 94 15.54 -8.02 -12.01
C ASN A 94 14.63 -6.78 -12.10
N TRP A 95 15.05 -5.60 -11.66
CA TRP A 95 14.24 -4.37 -11.74
C TRP A 95 14.16 -3.75 -13.12
N CYS A 96 15.10 -4.09 -14.00
CA CYS A 96 15.08 -3.70 -15.40
C CYS A 96 15.34 -4.91 -16.27
N VAL A 97 14.68 -4.95 -17.43
CA VAL A 97 14.94 -5.96 -18.45
C VAL A 97 16.31 -5.65 -19.07
N PRO A 98 17.19 -6.64 -19.31
CA PRO A 98 18.47 -6.37 -19.97
C PRO A 98 18.28 -5.62 -21.29
N GLY A 99 18.89 -4.43 -21.40
CA GLY A 99 18.79 -3.56 -22.58
C GLY A 99 17.57 -2.64 -22.63
N ARG A 100 16.66 -2.67 -21.65
CA ARG A 100 15.53 -1.73 -21.51
C ARG A 100 15.28 -1.38 -20.05
N CYS A 101 15.39 -0.10 -19.72
CA CYS A 101 15.14 0.40 -18.37
C CYS A 101 14.58 1.82 -18.53
N ASP A 102 13.26 1.91 -18.47
CA ASP A 102 12.54 3.16 -18.63
C ASP A 102 12.60 3.95 -17.32
N LYS A 103 12.47 5.27 -17.43
CA LYS A 103 12.36 6.13 -16.24
C LYS A 103 11.02 5.89 -15.57
N TRP A 104 10.92 6.27 -14.29
CA TRP A 104 9.73 6.03 -13.48
C TRP A 104 8.44 6.52 -14.16
N ASN A 105 8.36 7.81 -14.50
CA ASN A 105 7.15 8.39 -15.11
C ASN A 105 6.83 7.78 -16.48
N VAL A 106 7.84 7.39 -17.26
CA VAL A 106 7.65 6.71 -18.56
C VAL A 106 7.05 5.32 -18.35
N SER A 107 7.62 4.53 -17.44
CA SER A 107 7.12 3.19 -17.09
C SER A 107 5.69 3.27 -16.56
N VAL A 108 5.44 4.12 -15.57
CA VAL A 108 4.12 4.29 -14.97
C VAL A 108 3.11 4.81 -15.99
N GLY A 109 3.48 5.78 -16.83
CA GLY A 109 2.60 6.33 -17.86
C GLY A 109 2.14 5.29 -18.87
N GLU A 110 3.06 4.46 -19.40
CA GLU A 110 2.69 3.35 -20.31
C GLU A 110 1.81 2.31 -19.61
N GLY A 111 2.09 2.02 -18.32
CA GLY A 111 1.21 1.17 -17.51
C GLY A 111 -0.20 1.73 -17.35
N THR A 112 -0.32 3.04 -17.11
CA THR A 112 -1.61 3.72 -16.98
C THR A 112 -2.40 3.67 -18.28
N GLU A 113 -1.76 3.94 -19.42
CA GLU A 113 -2.40 3.82 -20.74
C GLU A 113 -2.91 2.40 -21.00
N ASN A 114 -2.11 1.38 -20.70
CA ASN A 114 -2.49 -0.02 -20.88
C ASN A 114 -3.62 -0.45 -19.94
N LEU A 115 -3.60 0.00 -18.68
CA LEU A 115 -4.69 -0.27 -17.73
C LEU A 115 -6.00 0.40 -18.17
N LEU A 116 -5.96 1.68 -18.57
CA LEU A 116 -7.14 2.40 -19.05
C LEU A 116 -7.72 1.75 -20.32
N ALA A 117 -6.86 1.28 -21.22
CA ALA A 117 -7.30 0.54 -22.41
C ALA A 117 -8.00 -0.78 -22.05
N ALA A 118 -7.50 -1.51 -21.04
CA ALA A 118 -8.13 -2.71 -20.52
C ALA A 118 -9.44 -2.44 -19.79
N LEU A 119 -9.57 -1.28 -19.13
CA LEU A 119 -10.78 -0.85 -18.43
C LEU A 119 -11.89 -0.38 -19.37
N ALA A 120 -11.56 0.17 -20.53
CA ALA A 120 -12.50 0.82 -21.44
C ALA A 120 -13.79 0.02 -21.73
N PRO A 121 -13.78 -1.32 -21.93
CA PRO A 121 -15.01 -2.09 -22.14
C PRO A 121 -15.98 -2.10 -20.96
N PHE A 122 -15.47 -1.93 -19.73
CA PHE A 122 -16.26 -2.02 -18.50
C PHE A 122 -16.85 -0.68 -18.05
N LEU A 123 -16.37 0.43 -18.62
CA LEU A 123 -16.87 1.78 -18.37
C LEU A 123 -18.21 2.08 -19.05
N ASP A 124 -18.68 1.21 -19.95
CA ASP A 124 -20.03 1.29 -20.51
C ASP A 124 -21.06 0.98 -19.40
N PRO A 125 -22.05 1.85 -19.14
CA PRO A 125 -23.13 1.56 -18.18
C PRO A 125 -23.94 0.30 -18.50
N ALA A 126 -23.89 -0.19 -19.74
CA ALA A 126 -24.48 -1.47 -20.12
C ALA A 126 -23.67 -2.70 -19.68
N SER A 127 -22.43 -2.51 -19.22
CA SER A 127 -21.65 -3.58 -18.58
C SER A 127 -22.23 -3.88 -17.20
N GLU A 128 -22.48 -5.16 -16.93
CA GLU A 128 -22.96 -5.66 -15.63
C GLU A 128 -21.82 -6.35 -14.85
N GLU A 129 -20.58 -6.21 -15.31
CA GLU A 129 -19.42 -6.95 -14.77
C GLU A 129 -18.73 -6.16 -13.65
N ASP A 130 -18.45 -6.84 -12.54
CA ASP A 130 -17.62 -6.29 -11.46
C ASP A 130 -16.15 -6.38 -11.84
N VAL A 131 -15.42 -5.28 -11.68
CA VAL A 131 -14.00 -5.18 -12.06
C VAL A 131 -13.16 -4.82 -10.86
N TYR A 132 -12.20 -5.69 -10.56
CA TYR A 132 -11.23 -5.53 -9.49
C TYR A 132 -9.90 -5.06 -10.09
N ILE A 133 -9.52 -3.82 -9.78
CA ILE A 133 -8.29 -3.19 -10.27
C ILE A 133 -7.25 -3.35 -9.17
N PHE A 134 -6.23 -4.16 -9.43
CA PHE A 134 -5.19 -4.47 -8.47
C PHE A 134 -3.86 -3.85 -8.84
N GLY A 135 -3.19 -3.19 -7.89
CA GLY A 135 -1.86 -2.60 -8.08
C GLY A 135 -0.87 -3.01 -7.01
N TYR A 136 0.31 -3.52 -7.40
CA TYR A 136 1.40 -3.82 -6.47
C TYR A 136 2.60 -2.90 -6.68
N SER A 137 3.09 -2.23 -5.62
CA SER A 137 4.30 -1.40 -5.67
C SER A 137 4.20 -0.30 -6.73
N GLN A 138 5.04 -0.30 -7.77
CA GLN A 138 4.91 0.60 -8.94
C GLN A 138 3.56 0.43 -9.66
N GLY A 139 2.99 -0.77 -9.69
CA GLY A 139 1.63 -1.00 -10.19
C GLY A 139 0.57 -0.24 -9.38
N GLY A 140 0.82 0.04 -8.11
CA GLY A 140 -0.02 0.94 -7.31
C GLY A 140 0.02 2.39 -7.81
N ALA A 141 1.16 2.88 -8.32
CA ALA A 141 1.24 4.20 -8.95
C ALA A 141 0.52 4.24 -10.30
N VAL A 142 0.61 3.16 -11.08
CA VAL A 142 -0.17 3.00 -12.33
C VAL A 142 -1.67 3.10 -12.04
N VAL A 143 -2.14 2.38 -11.01
CA VAL A 143 -3.54 2.40 -10.56
C VAL A 143 -3.94 3.77 -10.03
N ALA A 144 -3.08 4.44 -9.25
CA ALA A 144 -3.34 5.79 -8.75
C ALA A 144 -3.54 6.79 -9.90
N ASN A 145 -2.66 6.75 -10.92
CA ASN A 145 -2.78 7.59 -12.10
C ASN A 145 -4.05 7.26 -12.92
N ALA A 146 -4.38 5.98 -13.07
CA ALA A 146 -5.62 5.58 -13.74
C ALA A 146 -6.86 6.06 -12.98
N LEU A 147 -6.85 5.97 -11.65
CA LEU A 147 -7.90 6.52 -10.80
C LEU A 147 -8.04 8.05 -10.95
N SER A 148 -6.93 8.79 -11.06
CA SER A 148 -6.98 10.22 -11.35
C SER A 148 -7.68 10.51 -12.68
N GLU A 149 -7.33 9.77 -13.74
CA GLU A 149 -7.98 9.91 -15.06
C GLU A 149 -9.47 9.55 -15.02
N LEU A 150 -9.83 8.45 -14.33
CA LEU A 150 -11.23 8.06 -14.14
C LEU A 150 -12.02 9.08 -13.32
N GLY A 151 -11.39 9.71 -12.32
CA GLY A 151 -12.01 10.76 -11.50
C GLY A 151 -12.31 12.04 -12.27
N LEU A 152 -11.66 12.27 -13.41
CA LEU A 152 -11.97 13.37 -14.34
C LEU A 152 -13.15 13.05 -15.27
N LEU A 153 -13.56 11.78 -15.35
CA LEU A 153 -14.72 11.35 -16.12
C LEU A 153 -16.00 11.51 -15.28
N ASP A 154 -17.06 11.99 -15.91
CA ASP A 154 -18.40 12.04 -15.32
C ASP A 154 -19.07 10.65 -15.40
N LEU A 155 -18.46 9.67 -14.71
CA LEU A 155 -18.97 8.29 -14.68
C LEU A 155 -20.24 8.21 -13.81
N PRO A 156 -21.29 7.52 -14.29
CA PRO A 156 -22.45 7.21 -13.47
C PRO A 156 -22.08 6.39 -12.22
N ASP A 157 -22.82 6.58 -11.12
CA ASP A 157 -22.56 5.89 -9.85
C ASP A 157 -22.59 4.37 -10.01
N GLU A 158 -23.50 3.84 -10.82
CA GLU A 158 -23.57 2.40 -11.14
C GLU A 158 -22.32 1.84 -11.84
N VAL A 159 -21.53 2.67 -12.52
CA VAL A 159 -20.23 2.26 -13.07
C VAL A 159 -19.19 2.29 -11.97
N LYS A 160 -19.15 3.36 -11.16
CA LYS A 160 -18.19 3.51 -10.06
C LYS A 160 -18.33 2.41 -9.02
N GLU A 161 -19.56 2.03 -8.67
CA GLU A 161 -19.86 0.97 -7.68
C GLU A 161 -19.37 -0.42 -8.10
N ARG A 162 -19.25 -0.69 -9.41
CA ARG A 162 -18.71 -1.95 -9.95
C ARG A 162 -17.19 -1.98 -10.02
N LEU A 163 -16.54 -0.81 -9.99
CA LEU A 163 -15.09 -0.70 -9.98
C LEU A 163 -14.58 -0.75 -8.54
N ASN A 164 -13.71 -1.72 -8.25
CA ASN A 164 -13.16 -1.92 -6.92
C ASN A 164 -11.63 -1.92 -7.02
N VAL A 165 -10.98 -1.02 -6.30
CA VAL A 165 -9.52 -0.90 -6.32
C VAL A 165 -8.91 -1.56 -5.09
N VAL A 166 -7.89 -2.38 -5.32
CA VAL A 166 -7.03 -2.93 -4.28
C VAL A 166 -5.58 -2.58 -4.59
N THR A 167 -4.86 -2.01 -3.64
CA THR A 167 -3.41 -1.81 -3.77
C THR A 167 -2.67 -2.51 -2.65
N ILE A 168 -1.56 -3.16 -2.98
CA ILE A 168 -0.63 -3.72 -1.98
C ILE A 168 0.73 -3.02 -2.10
N GLY A 169 1.34 -2.66 -0.97
CA GLY A 169 2.64 -1.99 -1.00
C GLY A 169 2.66 -0.73 -1.89
N GLY A 170 1.52 -0.04 -2.03
CA GLY A 170 1.33 1.04 -3.00
C GLY A 170 2.11 2.30 -2.64
N ILE A 171 2.95 2.77 -3.55
CA ILE A 171 3.87 3.89 -3.29
C ILE A 171 3.18 5.25 -3.16
N GLU A 172 2.01 5.40 -3.78
CA GLU A 172 1.19 6.62 -3.76
C GLU A 172 0.17 6.65 -2.61
N ASN A 173 0.26 5.72 -1.66
CA ASN A 173 -0.63 5.67 -0.50
C ASN A 173 -0.60 7.03 0.24
N PRO A 174 -1.74 7.72 0.45
CA PRO A 174 -1.73 9.09 0.96
C PRO A 174 -0.98 9.26 2.28
N ASP A 175 -1.40 8.58 3.34
CA ASP A 175 -0.64 8.52 4.60
C ASP A 175 0.33 7.33 4.60
N GLY A 176 1.62 7.62 4.46
CA GLY A 176 2.68 6.62 4.57
C GLY A 176 3.40 6.29 3.27
N GLY A 177 2.78 6.53 2.11
CA GLY A 177 3.41 6.26 0.82
C GLY A 177 4.76 6.97 0.70
N LEU A 178 5.77 6.28 0.18
CA LEU A 178 7.14 6.81 0.12
C LEU A 178 7.20 8.13 -0.65
N TRP A 179 6.43 8.24 -1.75
CA TRP A 179 6.35 9.48 -2.52
C TRP A 179 5.73 10.61 -1.72
N GLN A 180 4.69 10.34 -0.95
CA GLN A 180 4.08 11.33 -0.06
C GLN A 180 5.02 11.76 1.06
N ARG A 181 5.81 10.82 1.61
CA ARG A 181 6.87 11.15 2.58
C ARG A 181 7.97 12.01 1.98
N LEU A 182 8.27 11.84 0.70
CA LEU A 182 9.32 12.55 -0.04
C LEU A 182 8.83 13.74 -0.85
N ALA A 183 7.53 14.03 -0.87
CA ALA A 183 6.93 15.07 -1.72
C ALA A 183 7.58 16.44 -1.54
N TRP A 184 8.00 16.79 -0.32
CA TRP A 184 8.73 18.04 -0.05
C TRP A 184 10.04 18.20 -0.84
N LEU A 185 10.64 17.11 -1.33
CA LEU A 185 11.84 17.18 -2.19
C LEU A 185 11.55 17.84 -3.53
N GLN A 186 10.30 17.82 -4.01
CA GLN A 186 9.93 18.41 -5.29
C GLN A 186 10.16 19.93 -5.32
N ASP A 187 10.02 20.59 -4.17
CA ASP A 187 10.27 22.03 -4.03
C ASP A 187 11.76 22.39 -4.25
N PHE A 188 12.65 21.41 -4.09
CA PHE A 188 14.10 21.59 -4.21
C PHE A 188 14.68 20.93 -5.46
N LEU A 189 14.13 19.79 -5.87
CA LEU A 189 14.63 18.97 -6.97
C LEU A 189 13.86 19.18 -8.28
N GLY A 190 12.69 19.83 -8.24
CA GLY A 190 11.78 19.99 -9.37
C GLY A 190 10.69 18.93 -9.42
N ASN A 191 9.61 19.22 -10.16
CA ASN A 191 8.50 18.30 -10.43
C ASN A 191 8.17 18.31 -11.95
N PRO A 192 8.47 17.24 -12.70
CA PRO A 192 9.24 16.06 -12.28
C PRO A 192 10.70 16.40 -11.99
N ILE A 193 11.40 15.55 -11.22
CA ILE A 193 12.84 15.69 -10.99
C ILE A 193 13.57 15.60 -12.33
N PRO A 194 14.36 16.62 -12.74
CA PRO A 194 15.12 16.58 -13.98
C PRO A 194 16.04 15.36 -14.03
N VAL A 195 16.21 14.81 -15.22
CA VAL A 195 16.99 13.58 -15.51
C VAL A 195 16.33 12.29 -15.00
N LEU A 196 15.92 12.22 -13.73
CA LEU A 196 15.32 11.02 -13.14
C LEU A 196 13.89 10.77 -13.62
N ASP A 197 13.15 11.84 -13.95
CA ASP A 197 11.75 11.78 -14.40
C ASP A 197 10.86 11.01 -13.41
N VAL A 198 10.90 11.48 -12.17
CA VAL A 198 10.11 11.00 -11.05
C VAL A 198 9.28 12.18 -10.55
N SER A 199 7.98 11.95 -10.39
CA SER A 199 7.06 12.84 -9.69
C SER A 199 6.66 12.18 -8.36
N PHE A 200 6.60 12.96 -7.28
CA PHE A 200 6.18 12.47 -5.94
C PHE A 200 4.72 12.81 -5.61
N ASP A 201 4.05 13.51 -6.51
CA ASP A 201 2.70 14.07 -6.38
C ASP A 201 1.97 13.83 -7.71
N PRO A 202 0.65 13.58 -7.69
CA PRO A 202 -0.22 13.57 -6.50
C PRO A 202 -0.23 12.24 -5.76
N ALA A 203 -0.69 12.27 -4.50
CA ALA A 203 -1.12 11.06 -3.81
C ALA A 203 -2.24 10.38 -4.58
N MET A 204 -2.43 9.07 -4.34
CA MET A 204 -3.58 8.35 -4.86
C MET A 204 -4.87 9.08 -4.48
N PRO A 205 -5.73 9.44 -5.45
CA PRO A 205 -6.94 10.20 -5.17
C PRO A 205 -7.91 9.38 -4.33
N VAL A 206 -8.60 10.05 -3.40
CA VAL A 206 -9.49 9.42 -2.41
C VAL A 206 -10.97 9.74 -2.63
N ASP A 207 -11.28 10.73 -3.46
CA ASP A 207 -12.60 11.33 -3.64
C ASP A 207 -13.19 11.07 -5.04
N THR A 208 -12.75 10.00 -5.71
CA THR A 208 -13.24 9.63 -7.07
C THR A 208 -14.64 9.00 -7.05
N GLY A 209 -15.10 8.53 -5.89
CA GLY A 209 -16.31 7.72 -5.73
C GLY A 209 -16.13 6.24 -6.10
N ILE A 210 -14.93 5.83 -6.53
CA ILE A 210 -14.54 4.43 -6.74
C ILE A 210 -13.93 3.91 -5.45
N GLY A 211 -14.40 2.78 -4.95
CA GLY A 211 -13.93 2.23 -3.66
C GLY A 211 -12.47 1.78 -3.73
N VAL A 212 -11.64 2.25 -2.79
CA VAL A 212 -10.23 1.87 -2.68
C VAL A 212 -9.96 1.11 -1.38
N THR A 213 -9.20 0.01 -1.49
CA THR A 213 -8.59 -0.71 -0.37
C THR A 213 -7.07 -0.71 -0.52
N SER A 214 -6.37 -0.01 0.36
CA SER A 214 -4.90 0.01 0.43
C SER A 214 -4.42 -0.94 1.51
N ILE A 215 -3.49 -1.83 1.17
CA ILE A 215 -3.01 -2.90 2.06
C ILE A 215 -1.49 -2.85 2.13
N GLY A 216 -0.95 -2.95 3.34
CA GLY A 216 0.49 -2.97 3.55
C GLY A 216 0.89 -3.82 4.74
N PHE A 217 2.02 -4.51 4.64
CA PHE A 217 2.70 -5.03 5.81
C PHE A 217 3.29 -3.86 6.62
N GLU A 218 3.14 -3.93 7.95
CA GLU A 218 3.75 -2.96 8.86
C GLU A 218 5.25 -2.84 8.56
N TYR A 219 5.77 -1.61 8.60
CA TYR A 219 7.12 -1.21 8.21
C TYR A 219 7.50 -1.34 6.73
N ASP A 220 6.64 -1.83 5.84
CA ASP A 220 6.92 -1.76 4.40
C ASP A 220 7.14 -0.28 4.03
N PRO A 221 8.35 0.08 3.57
CA PRO A 221 8.72 1.46 3.37
C PRO A 221 8.06 2.11 2.16
N VAL A 222 7.43 1.34 1.28
CA VAL A 222 6.81 1.86 0.07
C VAL A 222 5.40 2.37 0.36
N VAL A 223 4.62 1.65 1.15
CA VAL A 223 3.25 2.02 1.56
C VAL A 223 3.19 2.71 2.92
N TYR A 224 4.11 2.37 3.82
CA TYR A 224 4.17 2.85 5.21
C TYR A 224 5.59 3.30 5.59
N ALA A 225 6.19 4.20 4.81
CA ALA A 225 7.43 4.85 5.22
C ALA A 225 7.25 5.66 6.53
N PRO A 226 8.27 5.68 7.41
CA PRO A 226 8.22 6.42 8.66
C PRO A 226 8.00 7.91 8.41
N LYS A 227 7.25 8.55 9.32
CA LYS A 227 7.03 9.99 9.28
C LYS A 227 8.22 10.75 9.82
N TYR A 228 8.91 10.23 10.83
CA TYR A 228 9.98 10.91 11.56
C TYR A 228 11.36 10.36 11.16
N TRP A 229 11.97 10.96 10.15
CA TRP A 229 13.25 10.54 9.57
C TRP A 229 14.46 10.91 10.45
N GLY A 230 14.25 11.72 11.49
CA GLY A 230 15.25 11.89 12.56
C GLY A 230 15.43 10.63 13.43
N ASN A 231 14.49 9.67 13.37
CA ASN A 231 14.63 8.40 14.05
C ASN A 231 15.47 7.44 13.20
N ILE A 232 16.77 7.39 13.49
CA ILE A 232 17.68 6.55 12.71
C ILE A 232 17.33 5.06 12.79
N PHE A 233 16.74 4.59 13.90
CA PHE A 233 16.33 3.18 14.01
C PHE A 233 15.15 2.87 13.11
N SER A 234 14.18 3.77 13.00
CA SER A 234 13.06 3.62 12.08
C SER A 234 13.51 3.67 10.62
N VAL A 235 14.47 4.54 10.29
CA VAL A 235 15.06 4.59 8.94
C VAL A 235 15.86 3.32 8.62
N LEU A 236 16.64 2.78 9.57
CA LEU A 236 17.33 1.50 9.38
C LEU A 236 16.35 0.33 9.25
N ASN A 237 15.26 0.34 10.03
CA ASN A 237 14.21 -0.66 9.92
C ASN A 237 13.45 -0.57 8.59
N MET A 238 13.19 0.64 8.11
CA MET A 238 12.62 0.91 6.78
C MET A 238 13.50 0.32 5.67
N VAL A 239 14.83 0.51 5.73
CA VAL A 239 15.77 -0.08 4.77
C VAL A 239 15.77 -1.61 4.84
N ALA A 240 15.76 -2.18 6.05
CA ALA A 240 15.66 -3.62 6.23
C ALA A 240 14.34 -4.17 5.67
N ALA A 241 13.22 -3.51 5.94
CA ALA A 241 11.91 -3.89 5.46
C ALA A 241 11.77 -3.81 3.93
N PHE A 242 12.50 -2.91 3.28
CA PHE A 242 12.58 -2.91 1.82
C PHE A 242 13.10 -4.25 1.27
N ASP A 243 14.09 -4.84 1.94
CA ASP A 243 14.76 -6.08 1.53
C ASP A 243 14.05 -7.35 2.03
N THR A 244 13.30 -7.28 3.13
CA THR A 244 12.68 -8.46 3.76
C THR A 244 11.16 -8.50 3.71
N VAL A 245 10.50 -7.41 3.26
CA VAL A 245 9.05 -7.27 3.28
C VAL A 245 8.50 -6.88 1.92
N HIS A 246 8.98 -5.77 1.35
CA HIS A 246 8.30 -5.10 0.24
C HIS A 246 8.08 -6.00 -0.98
N GLY A 247 9.04 -6.85 -1.33
CA GLY A 247 9.00 -7.73 -2.51
C GLY A 247 8.21 -9.04 -2.37
N TYR A 248 7.76 -9.40 -1.16
CA TYR A 248 7.36 -10.79 -0.87
C TYR A 248 5.85 -11.01 -0.66
N TYR A 249 5.00 -10.02 -0.94
CA TYR A 249 3.55 -10.11 -0.69
C TYR A 249 2.89 -11.28 -1.42
N LEU A 250 3.36 -11.54 -2.65
CA LEU A 250 2.82 -12.56 -3.53
C LEU A 250 3.62 -13.86 -3.51
N ASP A 251 4.65 -13.97 -2.66
CA ASP A 251 5.47 -15.16 -2.61
C ASP A 251 4.83 -16.29 -1.77
N PRO A 252 5.16 -17.55 -2.03
CA PRO A 252 5.97 -18.02 -3.16
C PRO A 252 5.24 -17.91 -4.50
N THR A 253 6.00 -17.66 -5.56
CA THR A 253 5.55 -17.76 -6.96
C THR A 253 6.36 -18.82 -7.71
N GLU A 254 6.01 -19.12 -8.96
CA GLU A 254 6.83 -20.02 -9.80
C GLU A 254 8.25 -19.47 -10.04
N LYS A 255 8.38 -18.14 -10.10
CA LYS A 255 9.66 -17.45 -10.29
C LYS A 255 10.53 -17.56 -9.04
N ASP A 256 9.91 -17.45 -7.87
CA ASP A 256 10.57 -17.39 -6.56
C ASP A 256 9.95 -18.44 -5.61
N PRO A 257 10.17 -19.75 -5.86
CA PRO A 257 9.46 -20.83 -5.16
C PRO A 257 9.98 -21.12 -3.74
N ASP A 258 11.20 -20.67 -3.44
CA ASP A 258 11.86 -20.86 -2.15
C ASP A 258 11.61 -19.68 -1.19
N ASP A 259 11.03 -18.59 -1.70
CA ASP A 259 10.68 -17.41 -0.92
C ASP A 259 9.38 -17.62 -0.13
N SER A 260 9.15 -16.75 0.84
CA SER A 260 7.97 -16.82 1.72
C SER A 260 7.42 -15.43 1.96
N MET A 261 6.12 -15.34 2.26
CA MET A 261 5.52 -14.09 2.69
C MET A 261 6.27 -13.46 3.88
N PRO A 262 6.24 -12.13 4.02
CA PRO A 262 6.88 -11.43 5.11
C PRO A 262 6.47 -11.97 6.47
N TYR A 263 7.35 -11.84 7.46
CA TYR A 263 7.06 -12.17 8.87
C TYR A 263 6.62 -13.62 9.12
N GLY A 264 6.86 -14.52 8.16
CA GLY A 264 6.43 -15.92 8.24
C GLY A 264 4.92 -16.12 8.13
N TYR A 265 4.20 -15.18 7.52
CA TYR A 265 2.77 -15.34 7.25
C TYR A 265 2.52 -16.53 6.31
N THR A 266 1.36 -17.15 6.49
CA THR A 266 0.76 -18.14 5.59
C THR A 266 -0.62 -17.62 5.18
N ASP A 267 -1.23 -18.17 4.14
CA ASP A 267 -2.58 -17.72 3.72
C ASP A 267 -3.58 -17.80 4.89
N ALA A 268 -3.47 -18.86 5.71
CA ALA A 268 -4.32 -19.08 6.87
C ALA A 268 -4.10 -18.06 8.00
N THR A 269 -2.87 -17.58 8.19
CA THR A 269 -2.57 -16.57 9.22
C THR A 269 -2.73 -15.14 8.71
N LEU A 270 -2.69 -14.93 7.39
CA LEU A 270 -2.89 -13.64 6.72
C LEU A 270 -4.38 -13.26 6.69
N ALA A 271 -5.26 -14.17 6.29
CA ALA A 271 -6.68 -13.86 6.08
C ALA A 271 -7.37 -13.19 7.30
N PRO A 272 -7.15 -13.62 8.56
CA PRO A 272 -7.74 -12.93 9.71
C PRO A 272 -7.23 -11.50 9.91
N GLN A 273 -6.04 -11.16 9.42
CA GLN A 273 -5.45 -9.82 9.54
C GLN A 273 -6.04 -8.83 8.54
N LEU A 274 -6.58 -9.33 7.43
CA LEU A 274 -7.22 -8.54 6.37
C LEU A 274 -8.71 -8.30 6.64
N ASN A 275 -9.30 -9.06 7.56
CA ASN A 275 -10.70 -8.90 7.93
C ASN A 275 -10.84 -7.86 9.06
N CYS A 276 -11.46 -6.72 8.76
CA CYS A 276 -11.63 -5.62 9.71
C CYS A 276 -12.61 -5.92 10.85
N ASP A 277 -13.51 -6.91 10.72
CA ASP A 277 -14.37 -7.35 11.82
C ASP A 277 -13.59 -8.20 12.84
N LEU A 278 -12.65 -9.02 12.35
CA LEU A 278 -11.79 -9.86 13.19
C LEU A 278 -10.61 -9.09 13.78
N SER A 279 -10.03 -8.18 13.01
CA SER A 279 -8.84 -7.42 13.38
C SER A 279 -9.05 -5.91 13.18
N PRO A 280 -9.99 -5.28 13.91
CA PRO A 280 -10.33 -3.87 13.70
C PRO A 280 -9.17 -2.90 13.94
N SER A 281 -8.19 -3.28 14.76
CA SER A 281 -6.97 -2.47 14.99
C SER A 281 -6.09 -2.33 13.74
N ASN A 282 -6.22 -3.25 12.79
CA ASN A 282 -5.44 -3.24 11.56
C ASN A 282 -6.03 -2.26 10.53
N CYS A 283 -7.30 -1.86 10.69
CA CYS A 283 -8.04 -1.13 9.68
C CYS A 283 -8.26 0.33 10.07
N ARG A 284 -8.09 1.23 9.10
CA ARG A 284 -8.54 2.62 9.15
C ARG A 284 -9.41 2.91 7.93
N THR A 285 -10.31 3.87 8.08
CA THR A 285 -11.14 4.38 6.97
C THR A 285 -10.92 5.88 6.86
N ASP A 286 -10.83 6.39 5.63
CA ASP A 286 -10.78 7.83 5.40
C ASP A 286 -12.17 8.48 5.39
N SER A 287 -12.22 9.78 5.11
CA SER A 287 -13.47 10.54 5.07
C SER A 287 -14.37 10.23 3.87
N PHE A 288 -13.88 9.49 2.88
CA PHE A 288 -14.60 9.12 1.67
C PHE A 288 -15.03 7.64 1.66
N GLY A 289 -14.67 6.89 2.71
CA GLY A 289 -15.05 5.49 2.85
C GLY A 289 -14.02 4.49 2.31
N ASN A 290 -12.83 4.94 1.89
CA ASN A 290 -11.77 4.03 1.47
C ASN A 290 -11.13 3.35 2.68
N SER A 291 -10.70 2.10 2.48
CA SER A 291 -10.14 1.24 3.53
C SER A 291 -8.62 1.16 3.45
N TYR A 292 -7.97 1.17 4.61
CA TYR A 292 -6.52 1.08 4.75
C TYR A 292 -6.19 0.01 5.79
N ILE A 293 -5.55 -1.07 5.35
CA ILE A 293 -5.29 -2.26 6.15
C ILE A 293 -3.78 -2.39 6.37
N MET A 294 -3.37 -2.43 7.63
CA MET A 294 -2.00 -2.70 8.05
C MET A 294 -1.90 -4.12 8.60
N ILE A 295 -1.15 -4.98 7.91
CA ILE A 295 -0.86 -6.34 8.37
C ILE A 295 0.29 -6.24 9.39
N PRO A 296 0.09 -6.62 10.66
CA PRO A 296 1.07 -6.36 11.72
C PRO A 296 2.35 -7.18 11.54
N ALA A 297 3.49 -6.63 11.93
CA ALA A 297 4.78 -7.28 11.84
C ALA A 297 5.01 -8.23 13.04
N THR A 298 5.20 -9.53 12.78
CA THR A 298 5.47 -10.51 13.85
C THR A 298 6.92 -10.45 14.37
N SER A 299 7.82 -9.85 13.59
CA SER A 299 9.23 -9.59 13.91
C SER A 299 9.65 -8.21 13.41
N LEU A 300 10.71 -7.65 13.98
CA LEU A 300 11.25 -6.37 13.54
C LEU A 300 12.21 -6.59 12.34
N PRO A 301 11.96 -6.04 11.14
CA PRO A 301 12.80 -6.25 9.96
C PRO A 301 14.30 -6.01 10.20
N LEU A 302 14.65 -4.96 10.94
CA LEU A 302 16.03 -4.68 11.32
C LEU A 302 16.67 -5.85 12.10
N MET A 303 15.89 -6.47 12.98
CA MET A 303 16.35 -7.61 13.78
C MET A 303 16.42 -8.89 12.95
N ASP A 304 15.56 -9.06 11.95
CA ASP A 304 15.63 -10.19 11.03
C ASP A 304 16.92 -10.13 10.20
N VAL A 305 17.32 -8.96 9.71
CA VAL A 305 18.61 -8.77 9.04
C VAL A 305 19.78 -9.09 9.97
N VAL A 306 19.73 -8.61 11.21
CA VAL A 306 20.78 -8.91 12.21
C VAL A 306 20.84 -10.41 12.52
N ARG A 307 19.69 -11.08 12.61
CA ARG A 307 19.59 -12.53 12.83
C ARG A 307 20.15 -13.31 11.64
N ALA A 308 19.82 -12.91 10.41
CA ALA A 308 20.35 -13.49 9.18
C ALA A 308 21.89 -13.34 9.12
N LEU A 309 22.42 -12.18 9.46
CA LEU A 309 23.87 -11.95 9.53
C LEU A 309 24.54 -12.80 10.62
N ALA A 310 23.95 -12.89 11.81
CA ALA A 310 24.48 -13.72 12.90
C ALA A 310 24.52 -15.20 12.49
N ASN A 311 23.49 -15.68 11.78
CA ASN A 311 23.43 -17.03 11.22
C ASN A 311 24.52 -17.23 10.16
N SER A 312 24.73 -16.28 9.25
CA SER A 312 25.70 -16.41 8.15
C SER A 312 27.16 -16.48 8.63
N ILE A 313 27.49 -15.81 9.74
CA ILE A 313 28.83 -15.88 10.36
C ILE A 313 28.95 -16.98 11.43
N GLY A 314 27.92 -17.81 11.60
CA GLY A 314 27.95 -19.00 12.47
C GLY A 314 27.79 -18.73 13.97
N ILE A 315 27.35 -17.53 14.37
CA ILE A 315 27.10 -17.17 15.79
C ILE A 315 25.61 -17.11 16.14
N GLY A 316 24.72 -17.46 15.22
CA GLY A 316 23.26 -17.34 15.38
C GLY A 316 22.73 -17.91 16.68
N GLY A 317 23.12 -19.14 17.04
CA GLY A 317 22.69 -19.77 18.29
C GLY A 317 23.17 -19.04 19.56
N LEU A 318 24.34 -18.38 19.51
CA LEU A 318 24.86 -17.57 20.61
C LEU A 318 24.19 -16.19 20.67
N ALA A 319 23.89 -15.61 19.50
CA ALA A 319 23.28 -14.29 19.40
C ALA A 319 21.79 -14.30 19.74
N LYS A 320 21.07 -15.38 19.39
CA LYS A 320 19.60 -15.46 19.48
C LYS A 320 19.02 -14.97 20.82
N PRO A 321 19.47 -15.41 22.00
CA PRO A 321 18.88 -14.94 23.26
C PRO A 321 18.98 -13.42 23.42
N PHE A 322 20.10 -12.82 23.00
CA PHE A 322 20.33 -11.38 23.11
C PHE A 322 19.52 -10.58 22.09
N LEU A 323 19.31 -11.13 20.89
CA LEU A 323 18.44 -10.52 19.88
C LEU A 323 17.00 -10.52 20.38
N ASP A 324 16.51 -11.65 20.90
CA ASP A 324 15.16 -11.79 21.45
C ASP A 324 14.94 -10.90 22.70
N LEU A 325 16.01 -10.63 23.46
CA LEU A 325 15.99 -9.68 24.59
C LEU A 325 15.81 -8.23 24.12
N ALA A 326 16.51 -7.84 23.06
CA ALA A 326 16.59 -6.47 22.60
C ALA A 326 15.41 -6.08 21.69
N GLU A 327 14.91 -7.01 20.88
CA GLU A 327 13.92 -6.75 19.84
C GLU A 327 12.66 -6.04 20.35
N PRO A 328 12.01 -6.45 21.47
CA PRO A 328 10.81 -5.75 21.94
C PRO A 328 11.06 -4.28 22.27
N VAL A 329 12.18 -3.97 22.92
CA VAL A 329 12.53 -2.57 23.27
C VAL A 329 12.91 -1.78 22.02
N LEU A 330 13.64 -2.40 21.09
CA LEU A 330 14.01 -1.76 19.83
C LEU A 330 12.78 -1.47 18.97
N ARG A 331 11.78 -2.34 19.00
CA ARG A 331 10.49 -2.13 18.34
C ARG A 331 9.83 -0.83 18.82
N GLU A 332 9.72 -0.62 20.14
CA GLU A 332 9.17 0.64 20.68
C GLU A 332 9.98 1.87 20.21
N ILE A 333 11.31 1.77 20.11
CA ILE A 333 12.16 2.84 19.58
C ILE A 333 11.85 3.10 18.10
N VAL A 334 11.67 2.04 17.31
CA VAL A 334 11.33 2.12 15.89
C VAL A 334 9.92 2.71 15.70
N ASP A 335 8.95 2.31 16.52
CA ASP A 335 7.56 2.74 16.41
C ASP A 335 7.37 4.23 16.67
N LEU A 336 8.23 4.84 17.49
CA LEU A 336 8.29 6.30 17.66
C LEU A 336 8.54 7.06 16.34
N GLY A 337 9.08 6.39 15.32
CA GLY A 337 9.30 6.94 13.99
C GLY A 337 8.04 7.00 13.11
N PHE A 338 6.98 6.30 13.50
CA PHE A 338 5.72 6.17 12.76
C PHE A 338 4.62 6.98 13.44
N ASP A 339 3.57 7.32 12.69
CA ASP A 339 2.40 8.04 13.21
C ASP A 339 1.16 7.52 12.49
N TRP A 340 0.56 6.46 13.02
CA TRP A 340 -0.64 5.83 12.45
C TRP A 340 -1.94 6.54 12.90
N THR A 341 -1.84 7.77 13.41
CA THR A 341 -2.99 8.52 13.91
C THR A 341 -3.50 9.52 12.87
N GLY A 342 -4.82 9.69 12.81
CA GLY A 342 -5.49 10.67 11.96
C GLY A 342 -6.24 10.05 10.78
N ASN A 343 -6.51 10.86 9.76
CA ASN A 343 -7.19 10.43 8.54
C ASN A 343 -6.18 9.81 7.55
N PRO A 344 -6.31 8.53 7.16
CA PRO A 344 -5.35 7.87 6.27
C PRO A 344 -5.39 8.38 4.82
N GLY A 345 -6.47 9.04 4.40
CA GLY A 345 -6.61 9.64 3.07
C GLY A 345 -5.93 11.01 2.93
N VAL A 346 -5.23 11.49 3.95
CA VAL A 346 -4.55 12.79 3.93
C VAL A 346 -3.04 12.59 3.81
N SER A 347 -2.47 13.12 2.71
CA SER A 347 -1.03 13.09 2.50
C SER A 347 -0.27 13.77 3.64
N SER A 348 0.80 13.13 4.10
CA SER A 348 1.65 13.70 5.13
C SER A 348 3.14 13.55 4.81
N PRO A 349 3.89 14.66 4.63
CA PRO A 349 5.31 14.59 4.34
C PRO A 349 6.13 14.10 5.55
N SER A 350 7.34 13.64 5.27
CA SER A 350 8.31 13.31 6.32
C SER A 350 8.73 14.54 7.13
N SER A 351 9.21 14.29 8.34
CA SER A 351 9.72 15.26 9.30
C SER A 351 11.13 14.87 9.73
N ILE A 352 12.01 15.86 9.88
CA ILE A 352 13.37 15.67 10.40
C ILE A 352 13.39 15.41 11.91
N LEU A 353 12.27 15.61 12.60
CA LEU A 353 12.17 15.30 14.01
C LEU A 353 12.37 13.80 14.25
N PRO A 354 12.87 13.39 15.42
CA PRO A 354 13.07 11.98 15.74
C PRO A 354 11.79 11.24 16.15
N PHE A 355 10.72 11.96 16.48
CA PHE A 355 9.42 11.40 16.87
C PHE A 355 8.39 12.53 17.04
N LYS A 356 7.14 12.15 17.27
CA LYS A 356 6.05 13.08 17.62
C LYS A 356 6.32 13.71 18.99
N ILE A 357 6.65 15.01 19.03
CA ILE A 357 6.99 15.70 20.29
C ILE A 357 5.78 15.74 21.24
N PHE A 358 4.59 16.02 20.71
CA PHE A 358 3.34 16.12 21.48
C PHE A 358 2.56 14.81 21.35
N GLN A 359 2.89 13.85 22.22
CA GLN A 359 2.24 12.55 22.32
C GLN A 359 2.08 12.12 23.78
N ASN A 360 1.41 10.99 24.01
CA ASN A 360 1.23 10.45 25.35
C ASN A 360 2.54 9.78 25.85
N TRP A 361 3.42 10.59 26.44
CA TRP A 361 4.70 10.13 26.99
C TRP A 361 4.56 9.14 28.16
N VAL A 362 3.43 9.16 28.89
CA VAL A 362 3.14 8.16 29.92
C VAL A 362 2.89 6.80 29.28
N LYS A 363 2.08 6.75 28.22
CA LYS A 363 1.87 5.52 27.44
C LYS A 363 3.18 4.99 26.86
N VAL A 364 3.98 5.85 26.22
CA VAL A 364 5.32 5.47 25.72
C VAL A 364 6.16 4.84 26.83
N GLY A 365 6.23 5.45 28.02
CA GLY A 365 6.96 4.89 29.16
C GLY A 365 6.44 3.52 29.64
N ILE A 366 5.12 3.31 29.60
CA ILE A 366 4.49 2.03 29.93
C ILE A 366 4.84 0.97 28.87
N ASP A 367 4.71 1.31 27.59
CA ASP A 367 5.00 0.41 26.47
C ASP A 367 6.48 -0.04 26.52
N PHE A 368 7.42 0.88 26.79
CA PHE A 368 8.82 0.54 27.05
C PHE A 368 9.04 -0.43 28.22
N ALA A 369 8.32 -0.24 29.34
CA ALA A 369 8.42 -1.14 30.49
C ALA A 369 7.89 -2.54 30.15
N VAL A 370 6.76 -2.61 29.45
CA VAL A 370 6.17 -3.87 28.97
C VAL A 370 7.12 -4.56 27.99
N ALA A 371 7.70 -3.82 27.05
CA ALA A 371 8.68 -4.33 26.10
C ALA A 371 9.93 -4.89 26.80
N ALA A 372 10.45 -4.20 27.82
CA ALA A 372 11.59 -4.70 28.59
C ALA A 372 11.27 -6.04 29.28
N VAL A 373 10.07 -6.20 29.85
CA VAL A 373 9.62 -7.47 30.44
C VAL A 373 9.51 -8.56 29.37
N LYS A 374 8.87 -8.27 28.23
CA LYS A 374 8.77 -9.20 27.09
C LYS A 374 10.14 -9.67 26.61
N GLY A 375 11.12 -8.77 26.55
CA GLY A 375 12.50 -9.10 26.19
C GLY A 375 13.15 -10.07 27.17
N VAL A 376 13.02 -9.83 28.48
CA VAL A 376 13.55 -10.73 29.52
C VAL A 376 12.90 -12.10 29.46
N GLU A 377 11.57 -12.16 29.26
CA GLU A 377 10.87 -13.44 29.08
C GLU A 377 11.35 -14.18 27.85
N ALA A 378 11.51 -13.49 26.71
CA ALA A 378 12.01 -14.07 25.49
C ALA A 378 13.44 -14.60 25.66
N PHE A 379 14.32 -13.85 26.33
CA PHE A 379 15.66 -14.30 26.70
C PHE A 379 15.64 -15.60 27.51
N ILE A 380 14.81 -15.67 28.56
CA ILE A 380 14.72 -16.86 29.41
C ILE A 380 14.17 -18.07 28.64
N ARG A 381 13.16 -17.88 27.79
CA ARG A 381 12.57 -18.95 26.96
C ARG A 381 13.60 -19.67 26.10
N ASN A 382 14.66 -18.99 25.66
CA ASN A 382 15.74 -19.61 24.88
C ASN A 382 16.55 -20.68 25.64
N PHE A 383 16.46 -20.75 26.98
CA PHE A 383 17.19 -21.72 27.79
C PHE A 383 16.29 -22.82 28.40
N ILE A 384 14.98 -22.74 28.16
CA ILE A 384 14.03 -23.75 28.59
C ILE A 384 13.91 -24.75 27.43
N PRO A 385 14.18 -26.06 27.64
CA PRO A 385 13.94 -27.07 26.62
C PRO A 385 12.47 -27.01 26.21
N GLU A 386 12.18 -26.97 24.89
CA GLU A 386 10.83 -27.22 24.40
C GLU A 386 10.36 -28.54 25.02
N GLN A 387 9.30 -28.48 25.83
CA GLN A 387 8.63 -29.70 26.21
C GLN A 387 8.14 -30.32 24.91
N ALA A 388 8.58 -31.55 24.63
CA ALA A 388 8.02 -32.35 23.56
C ALA A 388 6.53 -32.54 23.88
N THR A 389 5.69 -31.62 23.44
CA THR A 389 4.26 -31.85 23.37
C THR A 389 4.11 -32.94 22.32
N SER A 390 3.76 -34.13 22.81
CA SER A 390 3.37 -35.25 21.98
C SER A 390 2.41 -34.77 20.91
N LYS A 391 2.76 -35.08 19.67
CA LYS A 391 1.88 -35.14 18.51
C LYS A 391 0.70 -36.06 18.86
N ASP A 392 -0.34 -35.47 19.43
CA ASP A 392 -1.73 -35.92 19.56
C ASP A 392 -2.41 -35.06 20.64
N ALA A 393 -2.86 -33.87 20.24
CA ALA A 393 -3.95 -33.16 20.91
C ALA A 393 -4.66 -32.30 19.86
N ASP A 394 -5.91 -32.66 19.68
CA ASP A 394 -6.98 -32.10 18.85
C ASP A 394 -7.03 -30.56 18.84
N ASP A 395 -7.50 -30.02 17.72
CA ASP A 395 -7.82 -28.61 17.50
C ASP A 395 -8.60 -28.04 18.68
N THR A 396 -8.03 -27.06 19.37
CA THR A 396 -8.84 -26.06 20.07
C THR A 396 -8.09 -24.73 20.08
N VAL A 397 -8.57 -23.85 19.21
CA VAL A 397 -8.17 -22.45 19.06
C VAL A 397 -8.29 -21.76 20.42
N VAL A 398 -7.17 -21.37 21.01
CA VAL A 398 -7.15 -20.40 22.11
C VAL A 398 -6.85 -19.04 21.50
N ALA A 399 -7.91 -18.27 21.26
CA ALA A 399 -7.82 -16.85 20.98
C ALA A 399 -7.15 -16.16 22.18
N LEU A 400 -5.97 -15.58 21.97
CA LEU A 400 -5.38 -14.61 22.89
C LEU A 400 -6.07 -13.27 22.65
N GLY A 401 -7.22 -13.08 23.29
CA GLY A 401 -7.90 -11.80 23.39
C GLY A 401 -7.07 -10.81 24.20
N ALA A 402 -7.00 -9.57 23.70
CA ALA A 402 -6.49 -8.41 24.43
C ALA A 402 -7.20 -8.23 25.78
N PRO A 403 -6.52 -7.66 26.80
CA PRO A 403 -7.13 -7.48 28.12
C PRO A 403 -8.19 -6.38 28.06
N ASP A 404 -9.45 -6.80 28.11
CA ASP A 404 -10.59 -5.93 28.37
C ASP A 404 -10.56 -5.55 29.87
N GLU A 405 -10.38 -4.26 30.15
CA GLU A 405 -10.52 -3.70 31.49
C GLU A 405 -11.99 -3.83 31.93
N LYS A 406 -12.25 -4.81 32.79
CA LYS A 406 -13.42 -4.75 33.68
C LYS A 406 -13.12 -5.37 35.04
N LEU A 407 -12.86 -4.46 35.98
CA LEU A 407 -12.87 -4.72 37.42
C LEU A 407 -14.12 -5.52 37.82
N PRO A 408 -13.99 -6.68 38.49
CA PRO A 408 -15.12 -7.28 39.18
C PRO A 408 -15.26 -6.66 40.57
N SER A 409 -16.40 -6.00 40.78
CA SER A 409 -16.98 -5.74 42.11
C SER A 409 -17.19 -7.08 42.81
N ALA A 410 -16.48 -7.31 43.91
CA ALA A 410 -16.63 -8.50 44.74
C ALA A 410 -17.74 -8.27 45.77
N ALA A 411 -18.80 -9.06 45.64
CA ALA A 411 -19.82 -9.25 46.67
C ALA A 411 -19.19 -9.86 47.94
N ALA A 412 -19.69 -9.40 49.08
CA ALA A 412 -19.29 -9.81 50.41
C ALA A 412 -19.71 -11.26 50.73
N GLU A 413 -18.78 -12.04 51.26
CA GLU A 413 -19.05 -13.09 52.25
C GLU A 413 -17.95 -13.09 53.33
N ASP A 414 -18.37 -13.47 54.53
CA ASP A 414 -17.88 -13.11 55.86
C ASP A 414 -16.67 -13.93 56.38
N ALA A 415 -15.88 -13.27 57.23
CA ALA A 415 -15.02 -13.78 58.34
C ALA A 415 -13.58 -14.34 58.06
N PRO A 416 -12.66 -14.27 59.06
CA PRO A 416 -12.32 -13.16 59.95
C PRO A 416 -10.81 -12.81 59.97
N VAL A 417 -10.54 -11.65 60.55
CA VAL A 417 -9.28 -10.93 60.81
C VAL A 417 -8.19 -11.76 61.51
N GLU A 418 -6.94 -11.68 61.00
CA GLU A 418 -5.74 -11.72 61.83
C GLU A 418 -4.85 -10.48 61.55
N ASP A 419 -4.63 -9.72 62.61
CA ASP A 419 -3.72 -8.58 62.74
C ASP A 419 -2.26 -8.98 62.49
N THR A 420 -1.53 -8.22 61.68
CA THR A 420 -0.16 -7.78 62.02
C THR A 420 0.26 -6.59 61.15
N PRO A 421 0.81 -5.50 61.73
CA PRO A 421 1.20 -4.30 61.00
C PRO A 421 2.67 -4.37 60.58
N VAL A 422 3.00 -3.89 59.39
CA VAL A 422 4.36 -3.45 59.06
C VAL A 422 4.28 -2.02 58.53
N GLU A 423 4.69 -1.12 59.42
CA GLU A 423 4.93 0.31 59.19
C GLU A 423 6.18 0.49 58.32
N LEU A 424 6.07 1.28 57.25
CA LEU A 424 7.23 1.92 56.64
C LEU A 424 6.88 3.36 56.24
N LYS A 425 7.55 4.24 56.99
CA LYS A 425 7.40 5.67 57.15
C LYS A 425 8.18 6.41 56.06
N VAL A 426 7.55 7.36 55.38
CA VAL A 426 8.22 8.53 54.83
C VAL A 426 7.38 9.77 55.12
N THR A 427 8.00 10.68 55.86
CA THR A 427 7.53 11.98 56.35
C THR A 427 8.07 13.10 55.48
N SER A 428 7.27 14.16 55.26
CA SER A 428 7.61 15.62 55.36
C SER A 428 6.70 16.41 54.42
N ASP A 429 5.67 17.13 54.92
CA ASP A 429 5.67 18.56 55.36
C ASP A 429 5.06 19.42 54.22
N GLU A 430 4.16 20.38 54.36
CA GLU A 430 3.59 21.17 55.47
C GLU A 430 2.31 21.89 54.94
N ASP A 431 1.37 22.22 55.84
CA ASP A 431 0.45 23.39 55.86
C ASP A 431 -0.62 23.60 54.75
N THR A 432 -1.87 24.05 54.99
CA THR A 432 -2.55 24.67 56.16
C THR A 432 -4.08 24.67 55.92
N ASP A 433 -4.82 24.69 57.04
CA ASP A 433 -6.17 25.24 57.31
C ASP A 433 -7.46 24.67 56.65
N ALA A 434 -8.26 24.07 57.54
CA ALA A 434 -9.73 24.01 57.53
C ALA A 434 -10.30 25.33 58.14
N PRO A 435 -11.63 25.62 58.27
CA PRO A 435 -12.63 24.65 58.74
C PRO A 435 -14.06 24.77 58.18
N ALA A 436 -14.87 23.80 58.66
CA ALA A 436 -16.32 23.83 58.89
C ALA A 436 -17.24 23.78 57.65
N ASP A 437 -18.38 23.11 57.66
CA ASP A 437 -19.03 22.06 58.46
C ASP A 437 -20.40 21.87 57.76
N GLU A 438 -21.15 20.85 58.17
CA GLU A 438 -22.54 20.52 57.82
C GLU A 438 -22.71 19.69 56.52
N GLU A 439 -22.93 18.38 56.65
CA GLU A 439 -24.25 17.73 56.87
C GLU A 439 -25.18 17.92 55.65
N VAL A 440 -25.91 16.97 55.08
CA VAL A 440 -26.37 15.62 55.45
C VAL A 440 -27.05 15.07 54.17
N VAL A 441 -26.67 13.89 53.69
CA VAL A 441 -27.53 12.69 53.56
C VAL A 441 -28.33 12.54 52.25
N THR A 442 -27.90 11.50 51.52
CA THR A 442 -28.65 10.47 50.77
C THR A 442 -29.53 10.87 49.58
N THR A 443 -29.29 10.20 48.46
CA THR A 443 -30.37 9.50 47.73
C THR A 443 -29.82 8.19 47.19
N GLY A 444 -30.44 7.09 47.60
CA GLY A 444 -30.44 5.84 46.86
C GLY A 444 -31.69 5.78 46.00
N GLU A 445 -31.52 5.12 44.85
CA GLU A 445 -32.47 4.20 44.23
C GLU A 445 -33.89 4.69 43.85
N ASP A 446 -34.04 4.83 42.52
CA ASP A 446 -34.79 3.88 41.67
C ASP A 446 -36.05 4.42 40.95
N SER A 447 -36.22 3.84 39.77
CA SER A 447 -37.45 3.59 39.02
C SER A 447 -37.97 4.63 38.00
N ASP A 448 -37.86 4.17 36.75
CA ASP A 448 -38.93 3.98 35.77
C ASP A 448 -39.43 5.12 34.85
N VAL A 449 -39.13 4.91 33.56
CA VAL A 449 -40.00 4.82 32.37
C VAL A 449 -41.07 5.92 32.13
N VAL A 450 -41.04 6.53 30.94
CA VAL A 450 -42.08 6.49 29.87
C VAL A 450 -41.89 7.67 28.89
N VAL A 451 -41.58 7.32 27.63
CA VAL A 451 -42.11 7.77 26.31
C VAL A 451 -42.84 9.13 26.24
N ASP A 452 -42.42 10.02 25.32
CA ASP A 452 -43.33 10.59 24.30
C ASP A 452 -42.58 11.21 23.10
N GLU A 453 -43.29 11.22 21.98
CA GLU A 453 -42.92 11.44 20.59
C GLU A 453 -42.64 12.90 20.21
N GLY A 454 -41.83 13.05 19.14
CA GLY A 454 -42.08 13.94 17.99
C GLY A 454 -42.22 15.46 18.20
N GLU A 455 -41.35 16.24 17.57
CA GLU A 455 -41.80 17.19 16.55
C GLU A 455 -40.64 17.74 15.70
N GLN A 456 -40.95 17.87 14.42
CA GLN A 456 -40.16 18.32 13.29
C GLN A 456 -40.29 19.85 13.18
N GLN A 457 -39.19 20.59 12.95
CA GLN A 457 -39.30 21.92 12.32
C GLN A 457 -38.25 22.12 11.22
N VAL A 458 -38.80 22.31 10.04
CA VAL A 458 -38.23 22.80 8.78
C VAL A 458 -38.00 24.30 8.89
N ILE A 459 -36.87 24.80 8.38
CA ILE A 459 -36.78 26.19 7.89
C ILE A 459 -36.10 26.16 6.52
N THR A 460 -36.81 26.70 5.54
CA THR A 460 -36.40 26.96 4.15
C THR A 460 -36.29 28.46 3.89
N ASP A 461 -35.37 28.77 2.97
CA ASP A 461 -35.33 29.83 1.93
C ASP A 461 -34.90 31.28 2.21
N GLU A 462 -33.77 31.61 1.54
CA GLU A 462 -33.48 32.72 0.60
C GLU A 462 -33.95 34.17 0.85
N ASP A 463 -33.05 35.15 0.76
CA ASP A 463 -32.84 36.02 -0.44
C ASP A 463 -31.77 37.13 -0.20
N THR A 464 -31.18 37.54 -1.32
CA THR A 464 -30.12 38.49 -1.73
C THR A 464 -30.03 39.91 -1.14
N THR A 465 -28.82 40.52 -1.22
CA THR A 465 -28.53 41.74 -2.03
C THR A 465 -27.07 42.24 -1.93
N GLU A 466 -26.57 42.74 -3.07
CA GLU A 466 -25.26 43.33 -3.37
C GLU A 466 -24.97 44.68 -2.67
N THR A 467 -23.69 45.11 -2.62
CA THR A 467 -23.22 46.46 -2.99
C THR A 467 -21.67 46.51 -3.03
N GLU A 468 -21.13 47.01 -4.16
CA GLU A 468 -19.71 47.38 -4.43
C GLU A 468 -19.17 48.52 -3.54
N VAL A 469 -17.84 48.76 -3.54
CA VAL A 469 -17.21 50.08 -3.88
C VAL A 469 -15.68 50.10 -3.57
N VAL A 470 -14.90 50.18 -4.67
CA VAL A 470 -13.84 51.16 -5.02
C VAL A 470 -12.45 51.20 -4.34
N VAL A 471 -11.46 50.88 -5.19
CA VAL A 471 -10.08 51.39 -5.45
C VAL A 471 -9.67 52.74 -4.83
N SER A 472 -8.42 52.83 -4.36
CA SER A 472 -7.66 54.09 -4.30
C SER A 472 -6.21 53.89 -4.77
N ASP A 473 -5.89 54.49 -5.93
CA ASP A 473 -4.55 54.86 -6.39
C ASP A 473 -4.32 56.36 -6.11
N GLU A 474 -3.10 56.72 -5.69
CA GLU A 474 -2.39 58.01 -5.91
C GLU A 474 -0.92 57.79 -5.48
N ASP A 475 0.13 58.45 -5.98
CA ASP A 475 0.61 58.84 -7.32
C ASP A 475 2.05 59.37 -7.07
N THR A 476 3.02 59.12 -7.98
CA THR A 476 4.28 59.88 -8.32
C THR A 476 5.27 60.37 -7.21
N THR A 477 6.59 60.57 -7.36
CA THR A 477 7.53 60.80 -8.49
C THR A 477 8.99 60.86 -7.97
N GLU A 478 9.96 60.59 -8.87
CA GLU A 478 11.32 61.17 -8.98
C GLU A 478 12.41 60.83 -7.93
N THR A 479 13.73 60.72 -8.20
CA THR A 479 14.64 60.59 -9.36
C THR A 479 16.02 60.34 -8.72
N ASP A 480 16.86 59.43 -9.22
CA ASP A 480 18.29 59.78 -9.39
C ASP A 480 19.00 58.89 -10.42
N VAL A 481 19.74 59.58 -11.28
CA VAL A 481 20.48 59.10 -12.44
C VAL A 481 21.97 59.16 -12.10
N VAL A 482 22.73 58.10 -12.37
CA VAL A 482 24.14 58.24 -12.78
C VAL A 482 24.40 57.28 -13.95
N VAL A 483 24.97 57.85 -15.00
CA VAL A 483 25.31 57.29 -16.32
C VAL A 483 26.84 57.32 -16.48
N ASP A 484 27.32 56.54 -17.47
CA ASP A 484 28.63 56.48 -18.13
C ASP A 484 29.65 55.46 -17.57
N GLU A 485 30.36 54.65 -18.39
CA GLU A 485 30.54 54.64 -19.85
C GLU A 485 31.09 53.26 -20.32
N GLU A 486 31.02 53.05 -21.64
CA GLU A 486 31.40 51.90 -22.45
C GLU A 486 32.90 51.55 -22.47
N GLU A 487 33.22 50.35 -22.99
CA GLU A 487 34.27 50.15 -24.01
C GLU A 487 33.92 48.88 -24.82
N ALA A 488 33.80 49.05 -26.13
CA ALA A 488 33.56 48.02 -27.14
C ALA A 488 34.87 47.67 -27.84
N VAL A 489 35.07 46.40 -28.24
CA VAL A 489 35.94 46.05 -29.37
C VAL A 489 35.29 44.95 -30.20
N THR A 490 35.10 45.27 -31.48
CA THR A 490 34.69 44.45 -32.61
C THR A 490 35.88 43.69 -33.22
N ASP A 491 35.62 42.56 -33.87
CA ASP A 491 35.99 42.28 -35.29
C ASP A 491 35.65 40.81 -35.64
N THR A 492 34.59 40.53 -36.42
CA THR A 492 34.52 40.33 -37.91
C THR A 492 35.45 39.24 -38.47
N GLU A 493 34.89 38.10 -38.92
CA GLU A 493 34.66 37.69 -40.34
C GLU A 493 35.73 36.66 -40.78
N ALA A 494 35.54 35.65 -41.63
CA ALA A 494 34.41 34.99 -42.28
C ALA A 494 35.00 33.85 -43.17
N VAL A 495 34.14 33.22 -43.98
CA VAL A 495 34.41 32.62 -45.31
C VAL A 495 34.94 31.15 -45.24
N THR A 496 34.07 30.14 -45.47
CA THR A 496 33.89 29.34 -46.72
C THR A 496 34.68 28.01 -46.71
N ASP A 497 34.34 26.91 -47.36
CA ASP A 497 33.33 26.53 -48.39
C ASP A 497 33.37 24.98 -48.48
N GLU A 498 32.30 24.39 -49.02
CA GLU A 498 32.27 23.25 -50.00
C GLU A 498 32.96 21.91 -49.61
N ASP A 499 32.53 20.70 -49.93
CA ASP A 499 31.53 20.07 -50.81
C ASP A 499 31.45 18.60 -50.31
N ASP A 500 30.28 17.97 -50.18
CA ASP A 500 29.52 17.25 -51.21
C ASP A 500 29.91 15.77 -51.43
N ASP A 501 28.85 14.95 -51.40
CA ASP A 501 28.59 13.69 -52.10
C ASP A 501 29.44 12.40 -51.95
N SER A 502 28.77 11.40 -51.34
CA SER A 502 28.28 10.19 -52.06
C SER A 502 29.04 8.84 -52.04
N VAL A 503 28.22 7.80 -51.84
CA VAL A 503 28.25 6.38 -52.29
C VAL A 503 29.41 5.44 -51.89
N ALA A 504 29.06 4.32 -51.23
CA ALA A 504 29.03 2.96 -51.83
C ALA A 504 29.43 1.83 -50.87
N GLU A 505 28.66 0.76 -50.96
CA GLU A 505 28.91 -0.58 -50.41
C GLU A 505 30.28 -1.16 -50.79
N THR A 506 30.80 -2.07 -49.96
CA THR A 506 31.21 -3.41 -50.43
C THR A 506 31.49 -4.34 -49.25
N ALA A 507 30.98 -5.56 -49.37
CA ALA A 507 31.36 -6.75 -48.63
C ALA A 507 32.63 -7.38 -49.24
N ASP A 508 33.40 -8.08 -48.40
CA ASP A 508 34.17 -9.32 -48.67
C ASP A 508 34.87 -9.67 -47.33
N GLU A 509 34.47 -10.73 -46.61
CA GLU A 509 34.92 -12.11 -46.79
C GLU A 509 36.44 -12.25 -46.92
N ASP A 510 37.09 -12.77 -45.86
CA ASP A 510 38.17 -13.73 -46.05
C ASP A 510 38.16 -14.77 -44.92
N ALA A 511 38.16 -16.02 -45.35
CA ALA A 511 38.05 -17.23 -44.55
C ALA A 511 39.43 -17.72 -44.10
N SER A 512 39.47 -18.46 -43.00
CA SER A 512 40.43 -19.56 -42.85
C SER A 512 39.73 -20.77 -42.24
N GLU A 513 39.59 -21.80 -43.07
CA GLU A 513 39.18 -23.16 -42.72
C GLU A 513 40.21 -23.88 -41.84
N SER A 514 39.74 -24.80 -40.99
CA SER A 514 40.06 -26.25 -41.02
C SER A 514 39.51 -26.89 -39.72
N ASP A 515 38.41 -27.63 -39.81
CA ASP A 515 38.34 -29.11 -39.85
C ASP A 515 38.05 -29.73 -38.46
N THR A 516 36.81 -30.20 -38.25
CA THR A 516 36.37 -31.63 -38.16
C THR A 516 36.89 -32.36 -36.90
N ASP A 517 36.08 -33.01 -36.06
CA ASP A 517 35.15 -34.09 -36.38
C ASP A 517 34.17 -34.37 -35.22
N THR A 518 33.07 -35.00 -35.61
CA THR A 518 31.85 -35.46 -34.94
C THR A 518 32.01 -36.47 -33.78
N ARG A 519 31.04 -36.48 -32.84
CA ARG A 519 30.14 -37.64 -32.59
C ARG A 519 29.09 -37.38 -31.50
N ASN A 520 27.83 -37.54 -31.92
CA ASN A 520 26.66 -37.92 -31.13
C ASN A 520 26.87 -39.27 -30.45
N ASP A 521 26.27 -39.48 -29.27
CA ASP A 521 25.48 -40.69 -29.00
C ASP A 521 24.61 -40.53 -27.73
N THR A 522 23.30 -40.55 -27.95
CA THR A 522 22.25 -40.90 -26.98
C THR A 522 22.36 -42.38 -26.58
N PRO A 523 21.83 -42.79 -25.42
CA PRO A 523 20.89 -43.91 -25.48
C PRO A 523 19.61 -43.70 -24.66
N ALA A 524 18.59 -44.41 -25.13
CA ALA A 524 17.23 -44.45 -24.64
C ALA A 524 17.05 -45.24 -23.33
N ALA A 525 15.94 -44.93 -22.65
CA ALA A 525 15.03 -45.81 -21.93
C ALA A 525 15.60 -46.90 -21.00
N ALA A 526 15.38 -46.70 -19.69
CA ALA A 526 14.79 -47.66 -18.77
C ALA A 526 14.10 -46.89 -17.63
#